data_AF-A0ABD6T380-F1
#
_entry.id   AF-A0ABD6T380-F1
#
_cell.length_a   1.000
_cell.length_b   1.000
_cell.length_c   1.000
_cell.angle_alpha   90.00
_cell.angle_beta   90.00
_cell.angle_gamma   90.00
#
_symmetry.space_group_name_H-M   'P 1'
#
loop_
_entity.id
_entity.type
_entity.pdbx_description
1 polymer ?
#
loop_
_entity_poly.entity_id
_entity_poly.type
_entity_poly.pdbx_seq_one_letter_code
_entity_poly.pdbx_strand_id
1 'polypeptide(L)' 'MCEHKYQVLESETTAFYSDAKHFGMDITATFYCEKCLDIQHREKRIDTGVIEVNGKGICQEVL' A
#
# COMPACT_ATOMS: atom_id res chain seq x y z
N MET A 1 -6.94 3.60 -28.69
CA MET A 1 -6.93 3.85 -27.24
C MET A 1 -5.53 4.33 -26.89
N CYS A 2 -5.35 5.55 -26.40
CA CYS A 2 -4.03 6.02 -25.96
C CYS A 2 -3.64 5.25 -24.71
N GLU A 3 -2.52 4.54 -24.74
CA GLU A 3 -1.91 3.99 -23.53
C GLU A 3 -1.30 5.14 -22.74
N HIS A 4 -2.00 5.54 -21.68
CA HIS A 4 -1.49 6.45 -20.66
C HIS A 4 -0.64 5.62 -19.70
N LYS A 5 0.67 5.66 -19.91
CA LYS A 5 1.64 5.05 -18.99
C LYS A 5 1.86 6.03 -17.84
N TYR A 6 1.37 5.67 -16.65
CA TYR A 6 1.69 6.37 -15.42
C TYR A 6 3.01 5.81 -14.87
N GLN A 7 3.96 6.68 -14.59
CA GLN A 7 5.21 6.38 -13.91
C GLN A 7 5.05 6.67 -12.41
N VAL A 8 5.63 5.83 -11.55
CA VAL A 8 5.68 6.10 -10.10
C VAL A 8 6.83 7.07 -9.86
N LEU A 9 6.53 8.21 -9.25
CA LEU A 9 7.54 9.18 -8.82
C LEU A 9 8.00 8.88 -7.39
N GLU A 10 7.04 8.64 -6.51
CA GLU A 10 7.26 8.42 -5.09
C GLU A 10 6.25 7.41 -4.57
N SER A 11 6.70 6.54 -3.68
CA SER A 11 5.83 5.63 -2.93
C SER A 11 6.35 5.51 -1.52
N GLU A 12 5.46 5.70 -0.56
CA GLU A 12 5.75 5.48 0.85
C GLU A 12 4.81 4.41 1.40
N THR A 13 5.33 3.61 2.32
CA THR A 13 4.55 2.59 3.00
C THR A 13 4.87 2.66 4.48
N THR A 14 3.85 2.90 5.28
CA THR A 14 3.94 2.97 6.74
C THR A 14 3.15 1.82 7.33
N ALA A 15 3.86 0.85 7.92
CA ALA A 15 3.22 -0.21 8.70
C ALA A 15 3.17 0.20 10.18
N PHE A 16 2.03 -0.06 10.82
CA PHE A 16 1.87 0.14 12.24
C PHE A 16 1.25 -1.11 12.89
N TYR A 17 1.78 -1.44 14.06
CA TYR A 17 1.28 -2.52 14.89
C TYR A 17 0.89 -1.95 16.24
N SER A 18 -0.29 -2.33 16.73
CA SER A 18 -0.75 -1.95 18.06
C SER A 18 -0.68 -3.12 19.02
N ASP A 19 -0.52 -2.81 20.32
CA ASP A 19 -0.52 -3.82 21.39
C ASP A 19 -1.82 -4.64 21.45
N ALA A 20 -2.90 -4.16 20.83
CA ALA A 20 -4.17 -4.85 20.65
C ALA A 20 -4.15 -5.91 19.52
N LYS A 21 -2.97 -6.27 18.99
CA LYS A 21 -2.79 -7.18 17.84
C LYS A 21 -3.47 -6.71 16.56
N HIS A 22 -3.77 -5.41 16.44
CA HIS A 22 -4.14 -4.83 15.15
C HIS A 22 -2.88 -4.50 14.36
N PHE A 23 -2.90 -4.90 13.09
CA PHE A 23 -1.89 -4.55 12.11
C PHE A 23 -2.55 -3.67 11.06
N GLY A 24 -1.99 -2.49 10.83
CA GLY A 24 -2.40 -1.62 9.75
C GLY A 24 -1.23 -1.21 8.89
N MET A 25 -1.53 -0.87 7.65
CA MET A 25 -0.54 -0.38 6.70
C MET A 25 -1.16 0.71 5.84
N ASP A 26 -0.52 1.87 5.84
CA ASP A 26 -0.86 2.98 4.96
C ASP A 26 0.13 2.98 3.79
N ILE A 27 -0.38 3.00 2.57
CA ILE A 27 0.40 3.07 1.34
C ILE A 27 0.03 4.37 0.64
N THR A 28 1.01 5.21 0.37
CA THR A 28 0.85 6.40 -0.46
C THR A 28 1.72 6.26 -1.71
N ALA A 29 1.21 6.72 -2.85
CA ALA A 29 1.96 6.71 -4.10
C ALA A 29 1.58 7.89 -4.99
N THR A 30 2.59 8.53 -5.55
CA THR A 30 2.45 9.61 -6.52
C THR A 30 2.81 9.10 -7.91
N PHE A 31 1.91 9.31 -8.85
CA PHE A 31 2.01 8.88 -10.23
C PHE A 31 2.06 10.09 -11.16
N TYR A 32 2.85 9.99 -12.23
CA TYR A 32 2.93 11.01 -13.26
C TYR A 32 2.73 10.42 -14.65
N CYS A 33 1.97 11.12 -15.50
CA CYS A 33 1.84 10.77 -16.91
C CYS A 33 2.34 11.90 -17.80
N GLU A 34 3.44 11.69 -18.49
CA GLU A 34 4.04 12.65 -19.42
C GLU A 34 3.10 13.07 -20.56
N LYS A 35 2.25 12.14 -21.04
CA LYS A 35 1.32 12.43 -22.14
C LYS A 35 0.15 13.32 -21.70
N CYS A 36 -0.28 13.17 -20.46
CA CYS A 36 -1.38 13.95 -19.89
C CYS A 36 -0.89 15.21 -19.19
N LEU A 37 0.43 15.31 -18.92
CA LEU A 37 1.01 16.28 -17.98
C LEU A 37 0.25 16.27 -16.65
N ASP A 38 -0.13 15.08 -16.20
CA ASP A 38 -1.00 14.84 -15.04
C ASP A 38 -0.24 14.18 -13.90
N ILE A 39 -0.53 14.62 -12.67
CA ILE A 39 0.01 14.04 -11.44
C ILE A 39 -1.15 13.53 -10.59
N GLN A 40 -1.10 12.25 -10.20
CA GLN A 40 -2.08 11.63 -9.32
C GLN A 40 -1.43 11.20 -8.01
N HIS A 41 -2.01 11.62 -6.90
CA HIS A 41 -1.68 11.10 -5.59
C HIS A 41 -2.74 10.09 -5.15
N ARG A 42 -2.31 8.89 -4.73
CA ARG A 42 -3.20 7.84 -4.27
C ARG A 42 -2.76 7.36 -2.89
N GLU A 43 -3.74 7.20 -2.02
CA GLU A 43 -3.57 6.63 -0.70
C GLU A 43 -4.44 5.39 -0.58
N LYS A 44 -3.91 4.36 0.07
CA LYS A 44 -4.65 3.15 0.41
C LYS A 44 -4.27 2.70 1.81
N ARG A 45 -5.27 2.61 2.68
CA ARG A 45 -5.15 2.02 4.01
C ARG A 45 -5.60 0.57 3.98
N ILE A 46 -4.74 -0.31 4.49
CA ILE A 46 -5.04 -1.72 4.72
C ILE A 46 -5.11 -1.91 6.23
N ASP A 47 -6.30 -2.21 6.74
CA ASP A 47 -6.52 -2.55 8.14
C ASP A 47 -6.77 -4.05 8.23
N THR A 48 -5.79 -4.76 8.77
CA THR A 48 -5.94 -6.16 9.11
C THR A 48 -6.31 -6.18 10.59
N GLY A 49 -7.59 -6.48 10.89
CA GLY A 49 -8.09 -6.57 12.26
C GLY A 49 -7.31 -7.58 13.13
N VAL A 50 -7.82 -7.91 14.32
CA VAL A 50 -7.10 -8.74 15.31
C VAL A 50 -6.55 -10.01 14.67
N ILE A 51 -5.22 -10.12 14.57
CA ILE A 51 -4.57 -11.37 14.16
C ILE A 51 -4.58 -12.28 15.38
N GLU A 52 -5.55 -13.20 15.46
CA GLU A 52 -5.52 -14.31 16.40
C GLU A 52 -4.41 -15.30 16.00
N VAL A 53 -3.19 -15.06 16.50
CA VAL A 53 -2.05 -15.95 16.30
C VAL A 53 -2.27 -17.25 17.10
N ASN A 54 -3.07 -18.17 16.57
CA ASN A 54 -3.09 -19.57 17.01
C ASN A 54 -1.89 -20.28 16.36
N GLY A 55 -0.72 -20.22 17.00
CA GLY A 55 0.32 -21.25 16.96
C GLY A 55 0.73 -21.85 15.61
N LYS A 56 0.61 -21.13 14.49
CA LYS A 56 1.14 -21.57 13.19
C LYS A 56 1.61 -20.34 12.43
N GLY A 57 2.92 -20.14 12.42
CA GLY A 57 3.55 -19.04 11.71
C GLY A 57 3.11 -19.02 10.25
N ILE A 58 2.46 -17.94 9.85
CA ILE A 58 2.30 -17.59 8.44
C ILE A 58 3.25 -16.43 8.17
N CYS A 59 4.41 -16.75 7.58
CA CYS A 59 5.11 -15.77 6.77
C CYS A 59 4.22 -15.50 5.56
N GLN A 60 3.50 -14.38 5.54
CA GLN A 60 2.80 -13.97 4.34
C GLN A 60 3.84 -13.41 3.37
N GLU A 61 4.34 -14.27 2.49
CA GLU A 61 5.04 -13.84 1.28
C GLU A 61 4.05 -13.03 0.43
N VAL A 62 4.33 -11.74 0.30
CA VAL A 62 3.73 -10.90 -0.73
C VAL A 62 4.65 -11.05 -1.95
N LEU A 63 4.26 -11.90 -2.89
CA LEU A 63 4.75 -11.86 -4.28
C LEU A 63 3.58 -12.08 -5.24
#